data_AF-A0A072P2S8-F1
#
_entry.id   AF-A0A072P2S8-F1
#
_cell.length_a   1.000
_cell.length_b   1.000
_cell.length_c   1.000
_cell.angle_alpha   90.00
_cell.angle_beta   90.00
_cell.angle_gamma   90.00
#
_symmetry.space_group_name_H-M   'P 1'
#
loop_
_entity.id
_entity.type
_entity.pdbx_description
1 polymer ?
#
loop_
_entity_poly.entity_id
_entity_poly.type
_entity_poly.pdbx_seq_one_letter_code
_entity_poly.pdbx_strand_id
1 'polypeptide(L)'
;MSLNLDDVKKAFLDCEFPFYKSLEVEENKAVCTLYSIKSDFYSTIMMELSSYEKLIHQISIELIKFRSNEMLINQTAQTQAESIAIHLD
;
A
#
# COMPACT_ATOMS: atom_id res chain seq x y z
N MET A 1 -14.46 21.88 -1.12
CA MET A 1 -13.10 22.09 -0.60
C MET A 1 -12.25 21.00 -1.21
N SER A 2 -11.26 21.33 -2.04
CA SER A 2 -10.38 20.33 -2.65
C SER A 2 -9.33 19.90 -1.63
N LEU A 3 -9.14 18.59 -1.45
CA LEU A 3 -8.05 18.08 -0.61
C LEU A 3 -6.72 18.39 -1.28
N ASN A 4 -5.71 18.68 -0.49
CA ASN A 4 -4.36 18.97 -0.95
C ASN A 4 -3.38 17.86 -0.53
N LEU A 5 -2.10 18.04 -0.88
CA LEU A 5 -1.04 17.10 -0.56
C LEU A 5 -0.93 16.80 0.95
N ASP A 6 -1.06 17.80 1.81
CA ASP A 6 -0.92 17.64 3.24
C ASP A 6 -2.09 16.88 3.86
N ASP A 7 -3.30 17.03 3.29
CA ASP A 7 -4.45 16.21 3.66
C ASP A 7 -4.20 14.72 3.35
N VAL A 8 -3.59 14.42 2.20
CA VAL A 8 -3.25 13.02 1.84
C VAL A 8 -2.17 12.46 2.76
N LYS A 9 -1.12 13.24 3.05
CA LYS A 9 -0.08 12.83 4.00
C LYS A 9 -0.65 12.57 5.39
N LYS A 10 -1.52 13.46 5.87
CA LYS A 10 -2.21 13.32 7.15
C LYS A 10 -3.09 12.07 7.16
N ALA A 11 -3.82 11.81 6.08
CA ALA A 11 -4.67 10.63 5.98
C ALA A 11 -3.87 9.32 6.06
N PHE A 12 -2.70 9.25 5.43
CA PHE A 12 -1.79 8.11 5.59
C PHE A 12 -1.25 7.95 7.02
N LEU A 13 -0.96 9.06 7.72
CA LEU A 13 -0.55 9.02 9.12
C LEU A 13 -1.69 8.54 10.03
N ASP A 14 -2.91 9.01 9.79
CA ASP A 14 -4.12 8.60 10.53
C ASP A 14 -4.44 7.11 10.30
N CYS A 15 -4.08 6.56 9.14
CA CYS A 15 -4.13 5.13 8.83
C CYS A 15 -2.90 4.33 9.32
N GLU A 16 -2.03 4.94 10.14
CA GLU A 16 -0.81 4.34 10.69
C GLU A 16 0.16 3.79 9.62
N PHE A 17 0.17 4.38 8.42
CA PHE A 17 1.01 3.91 7.31
C PHE A 17 1.81 5.06 6.68
N PRO A 18 3.00 5.40 7.23
CA PRO A 18 3.82 6.49 6.71
C PRO A 18 4.65 6.12 5.46
N PHE A 19 4.59 4.87 4.99
CA PHE A 19 5.49 4.33 3.95
C PHE A 19 4.93 4.48 2.54
N TYR A 20 4.66 5.72 2.13
CA TYR A 20 4.29 6.07 0.76
C TYR A 20 5.40 6.93 0.13
N LYS A 21 5.71 6.67 -1.14
CA LYS A 21 6.63 7.47 -1.96
C LYS A 21 5.95 7.87 -3.26
N SER A 22 6.57 8.82 -3.97
CA SER A 22 6.08 9.33 -5.25
C SER A 22 4.60 9.76 -5.15
N LEU A 23 4.27 10.45 -4.05
CA LEU A 23 2.92 10.97 -3.83
C LEU A 23 2.75 12.21 -4.70
N GLU A 24 1.92 12.07 -5.73
CA GLU A 24 1.56 13.10 -6.68
C GLU A 24 0.07 13.40 -6.54
N VAL A 25 -0.28 14.68 -6.52
CA VAL A 25 -1.66 15.15 -6.46
C VAL A 25 -1.93 15.93 -7.73
N GLU A 26 -2.85 15.42 -8.55
CA GLU A 26 -3.30 16.05 -9.78
C GLU A 26 -4.82 16.26 -9.72
N GLU A 27 -5.24 17.53 -9.78
CA GLU A 27 -6.64 17.95 -9.72
C GLU A 27 -7.41 17.33 -8.53
N ASN A 28 -8.11 16.22 -8.78
CA ASN A 28 -8.95 15.50 -7.82
C ASN A 28 -8.46 14.07 -7.57
N LYS A 29 -7.19 13.77 -7.85
CA LYS A 29 -6.61 12.44 -7.66
C LYS A 29 -5.27 12.52 -6.95
N ALA A 30 -5.02 11.54 -6.11
CA ALA A 30 -3.71 11.27 -5.55
C ALA A 30 -3.21 9.92 -6.08
N VAL A 31 -2.00 9.91 -6.61
CA VAL A 31 -1.28 8.69 -7.00
C VAL A 31 -0.10 8.54 -6.08
N CYS A 32 0.11 7.35 -5.54
CA CYS A 32 1.29 7.08 -4.71
C CYS A 32 1.69 5.61 -4.79
N THR A 33 2.96 5.35 -4.48
CA THR A 33 3.50 4.00 -4.35
C THR A 33 3.66 3.66 -2.88
N LEU A 34 2.97 2.60 -2.45
CA LEU A 34 3.10 1.99 -1.14
C LEU A 34 4.28 1.03 -1.15
N TYR A 35 5.10 1.10 -0.10
CA TYR A 35 6.24 0.22 0.09
C TYR A 35 6.07 -0.63 1.33
N SER A 36 6.46 -1.90 1.22
CA SER A 36 6.61 -2.77 2.38
C SER A 36 7.87 -2.42 3.15
N ILE A 37 7.81 -2.55 4.48
CA ILE A 37 9.00 -2.54 5.36
C ILE A 37 9.54 -3.94 5.63
N LYS A 38 8.83 -4.98 5.19
CA LYS A 38 9.12 -6.39 5.48
C LYS A 38 9.58 -7.17 4.25
N SER A 39 9.33 -6.67 3.05
CA SER A 39 9.69 -7.32 1.79
C SER A 39 9.95 -6.28 0.70
N ASP A 40 10.40 -6.76 -0.46
CA ASP A 40 10.55 -5.93 -1.67
C ASP A 40 9.21 -5.65 -2.37
N PHE A 41 8.08 -6.02 -1.75
CA PHE A 41 6.76 -5.78 -2.32
C PHE A 41 6.41 -4.30 -2.27
N TYR A 42 5.93 -3.79 -3.40
CA TYR A 42 5.40 -2.44 -3.56
C TYR A 42 4.15 -2.46 -4.43
N SER A 43 3.31 -1.45 -4.29
CA SER A 43 2.10 -1.30 -5.10
C SER A 43 1.79 0.17 -5.33
N THR A 44 1.45 0.54 -6.56
CA THR A 44 0.97 1.88 -6.87
C THR A 44 -0.55 1.91 -6.76
N ILE A 45 -1.07 2.90 -6.03
CA ILE A 45 -2.50 3.09 -5.82
C ILE A 45 -2.92 4.49 -6.30
N MET A 46 -4.16 4.60 -6.74
CA MET A 46 -4.78 5.85 -7.16
C MET A 46 -6.04 6.07 -6.32
N MET A 47 -6.20 7.26 -5.78
CA MET A 47 -7.29 7.62 -4.88
C MET A 47 -7.98 8.89 -5.35
N GLU A 48 -9.30 8.94 -5.22
CA GLU A 48 -10.09 10.13 -5.52
C GLU A 48 -10.15 11.09 -4.32
N LEU A 49 -9.86 12.36 -4.57
CA LEU A 49 -9.81 13.45 -3.59
C LEU A 49 -11.15 14.18 -3.47
N SER A 50 -12.19 13.45 -3.07
CA SER A 50 -13.55 14.00 -2.96
C SER A 50 -13.92 14.47 -1.54
N SER A 51 -13.55 13.72 -0.50
CA SER A 51 -13.67 14.11 0.90
C SER A 51 -12.64 13.38 1.76
N TYR A 52 -12.28 13.97 2.91
CA TYR A 52 -11.28 13.37 3.80
C TYR A 52 -11.70 11.98 4.29
N GLU A 53 -12.97 11.82 4.66
CA GLU A 53 -13.53 10.53 5.08
C GLU A 53 -13.43 9.47 3.97
N LYS A 54 -13.76 9.83 2.73
CA LYS A 54 -13.60 8.93 1.57
C LYS A 54 -12.15 8.61 1.29
N LEU A 55 -11.24 9.56 1.51
CA LEU A 55 -9.81 9.34 1.34
C LEU A 55 -9.29 8.33 2.37
N ILE A 56 -9.62 8.50 3.66
CA ILE A 56 -9.30 7.54 4.73
C ILE A 56 -9.84 6.16 4.41
N HIS A 57 -11.09 6.07 3.95
CA HIS A 57 -11.70 4.81 3.57
C HIS A 57 -10.94 4.13 2.42
N GLN A 58 -10.63 4.86 1.34
CA GLN A 58 -9.86 4.35 0.21
C GLN A 58 -8.47 3.88 0.64
N ILE A 59 -7.74 4.67 1.42
CA ILE A 59 -6.42 4.30 1.96
C ILE A 59 -6.54 3.00 2.75
N SER A 60 -7.51 2.90 3.66
CA SER A 60 -7.70 1.71 4.50
C SER A 60 -7.91 0.45 3.66
N ILE A 61 -8.75 0.51 2.63
CA ILE A 61 -8.99 -0.61 1.73
C ILE A 61 -7.73 -0.98 0.95
N GLU A 62 -7.01 0.00 0.42
CA GLU A 62 -5.78 -0.25 -0.33
C GLU A 62 -4.66 -0.82 0.57
N LEU A 63 -4.57 -0.39 1.83
CA LEU A 63 -3.63 -0.95 2.80
C LEU A 63 -3.98 -2.40 3.15
N ILE A 64 -5.26 -2.74 3.29
CA ILE A 64 -5.69 -4.13 3.50
C ILE A 64 -5.26 -5.00 2.32
N LYS A 65 -5.57 -4.57 1.08
CA LYS A 65 -5.15 -5.29 -0.14
C LYS A 65 -3.63 -5.43 -0.20
N PHE A 66 -2.91 -4.36 0.10
CA PHE A 66 -1.44 -4.34 0.12
C PHE A 66 -0.88 -5.41 1.06
N ARG A 67 -1.39 -5.47 2.30
CA ARG A 67 -0.97 -6.46 3.30
C ARG A 67 -1.37 -7.88 2.94
N SER A 68 -2.56 -8.08 2.36
CA SER A 68 -3.00 -9.39 1.89
C SER A 68 -2.08 -9.93 0.78
N ASN A 69 -1.69 -9.08 -0.17
CA ASN A 69 -0.76 -9.46 -1.24
C ASN A 69 0.65 -9.74 -0.71
N GLU A 70 1.15 -8.89 0.20
CA GLU A 70 2.43 -9.11 0.89
C GLU A 70 2.46 -10.49 1.58
N MET A 71 1.38 -10.85 2.28
CA MET A 71 1.27 -12.14 2.96
C MET A 71 1.27 -13.31 1.97
N LEU A 72 0.52 -13.21 0.88
CA LEU A 72 0.43 -14.26 -0.14
C LEU A 72 1.79 -14.51 -0.82
N ILE A 73 2.52 -13.44 -1.13
CA ILE A 73 3.85 -13.53 -1.74
C ILE A 73 4.82 -14.21 -0.78
N ASN A 74 4.82 -13.82 0.50
CA ASN A 74 5.69 -14.41 1.51
C ASN A 74 5.38 -15.90 1.75
N GLN A 75 4.10 -16.29 1.78
CA GLN A 75 3.71 -17.70 1.89
C GLN A 75 4.18 -18.51 0.69
N THR A 76 4.01 -17.98 -0.52
CA THR A 76 4.44 -18.66 -1.76
C THR A 76 5.95 -18.85 -1.78
N ALA A 77 6.71 -17.83 -1.37
CA ALA A 77 8.17 -17.90 -1.28
C ALA A 77 8.63 -18.97 -0.26
N GLN A 78 7.97 -19.07 0.89
CA GLN A 78 8.26 -20.10 1.90
C GLN A 78 8.00 -21.51 1.37
N THR A 79 6.84 -21.74 0.73
CA THR A 79 6.51 -23.06 0.16
C THR A 79 7.49 -23.51 -0.93
N GLN A 80 7.99 -22.57 -1.76
CA GLN A 80 9.03 -22.89 -2.75
C GLN A 80 10.37 -23.25 -2.10
N ALA A 81 10.80 -22.51 -1.09
CA ALA A 81 12.05 -22.79 -0.38
C ALA A 81 12.03 -24.18 0.28
N GLU A 82 10.92 -24.55 0.91
CA GLU A 82 10.72 -25.88 1.52
C GLU A 82 10.71 -27.00 0.48
N SER A 83 10.08 -26.78 -0.68
CA SER A 83 10.02 -27.77 -1.76
C SER A 83 11.39 -28.09 -2.37
N ILE A 84 12.27 -27.07 -2.48
CA ILE A 84 13.64 -27.23 -2.98
C ILE A 84 14.50 -28.01 -1.96
N ALA A 85 14.33 -27.75 -0.66
CA ALA A 85 15.08 -28.44 0.38
C ALA A 85 14.83 -29.96 0.39
N ILE A 86 13.59 -30.39 0.12
CA ILE A 86 13.21 -31.83 0.08
C ILE A 86 13.84 -32.57 -1.10
N HIS A 87 14.23 -31.88 -2.18
CA HIS A 87 14.79 -32.50 -3.40
C HIS A 87 16.33 -32.49 -3.46
N LEU A 88 17.00 -32.00 -2.41
CA LEU A 88 18.46 -31.94 -2.30
C LEU A 88 19.03 -32.98 -1.31
N ASP A 89 18.17 -33.77 -0.66
CA ASP A 89 18.50 -34.95 0.16
C ASP A 89 18.31 -36.25 -0.65
#